data_AF-A0A7S0RXU7-F1
#
_entry.id   AF-A0A7S0RXU7-F1
#
_cell.length_a   1.000
_cell.length_b   1.000
_cell.length_c   1.000
_cell.angle_alpha   90.00
_cell.angle_beta   90.00
_cell.angle_gamma   90.00
#
_symmetry.space_group_name_H-M   'P 1'
#
loop_
_entity.id
_entity.type
_entity.pdbx_description
1 polymer ?
#
loop_
_entity_poly.entity_id
_entity_poly.type
_entity_poly.pdbx_seq_one_letter_code
_entity_poly.pdbx_strand_id
1 'polypeptide(L)'
;RCGQLWGHASWASPLLPAALRTAFGRRFGAPAQLDAFASAGVRLVQWLGPVDVLQQESLAACPPSARPLSANACSVPAGLQVGRGVAARFELTRDIDEKETPFVYIQLVVQYVELVTGRLVQRVTTRRLPVVATATEYVRSVNPMAAAVVA
;
A
#
# COMPACT_ATOMS: atom_id res chain seq x y z
N ARG A 1 6.49 3.19 15.29
CA ARG A 1 7.86 2.85 14.80
C ARG A 1 7.80 1.44 14.18
N CYS A 2 7.63 1.31 12.86
CA CYS A 2 7.71 0.00 12.22
C CYS A 2 9.19 -0.42 12.06
N GLY A 3 9.64 -1.33 12.91
CA GLY A 3 10.96 -1.96 12.83
C GLY A 3 10.90 -3.33 12.16
N GLN A 4 12.05 -3.92 11.85
CA GLN A 4 12.11 -5.33 11.49
C GLN A 4 12.16 -6.16 12.78
N LEU A 5 11.27 -7.16 12.89
CA LEU A 5 11.28 -8.13 13.98
C LEU A 5 11.89 -9.44 13.46
N TRP A 6 12.90 -9.93 14.16
CA TRP A 6 13.58 -11.18 13.83
C TRP A 6 13.45 -12.13 15.01
N GLY A 7 12.82 -13.29 14.81
CA GLY A 7 12.78 -14.36 15.79
C GLY A 7 14.00 -15.27 15.62
N HIS A 8 14.78 -15.47 16.68
CA HIS A 8 15.88 -16.44 16.71
C HIS A 8 15.93 -17.16 18.05
N ALA A 9 16.27 -18.45 18.03
CA ALA A 9 16.34 -19.27 19.24
C ALA A 9 17.42 -18.81 20.23
N SER A 10 18.51 -18.23 19.73
CA SER A 10 19.61 -17.68 20.53
C SER A 10 20.48 -16.72 19.73
N TRP A 11 21.34 -15.96 20.42
CA TRP A 11 22.35 -15.08 19.81
C TRP A 11 23.43 -15.84 19.02
N ALA A 12 23.61 -17.13 19.29
CA ALA A 12 24.51 -18.02 18.56
C ALA A 12 23.86 -18.63 17.30
N SER A 13 22.61 -18.25 16.98
CA SER A 13 21.89 -18.80 15.84
C SER A 13 22.62 -18.51 14.52
N PRO A 14 22.82 -19.50 13.64
CA PRO A 14 23.40 -19.28 12.32
C PRO A 14 22.52 -18.40 11.41
N LEU A 15 21.26 -18.17 11.79
CA LEU A 15 20.34 -17.29 11.07
C LEU A 15 20.57 -15.81 11.40
N LEU A 16 21.19 -15.48 12.54
CA LEU A 16 21.39 -14.10 12.99
C LEU A 16 22.29 -13.27 12.05
N PRO A 17 23.42 -13.78 11.54
CA PRO A 17 24.24 -13.01 10.60
C PRO A 17 23.54 -12.74 9.25
N ALA A 18 22.70 -13.66 8.79
CA ALA A 18 21.88 -13.44 7.60
C ALA A 18 20.81 -12.38 7.86
N ALA A 19 20.15 -12.46 9.02
CA ALA A 19 19.16 -11.52 9.47
C ALA A 19 19.68 -10.08 9.56
N LEU A 20 20.83 -9.91 10.21
CA LEU A 20 21.48 -8.61 10.33
C LEU A 20 21.87 -8.05 8.96
N ARG A 21 22.42 -8.88 8.06
CA ARG A 21 22.73 -8.43 6.68
C ARG A 21 21.51 -7.93 5.93
N THR A 22 20.35 -8.58 6.08
CA THR A 22 19.09 -8.10 5.50
C THR A 22 18.60 -6.83 6.17
N ALA A 23 18.78 -6.68 7.50
CA ALA A 23 18.40 -5.47 8.22
C ALA A 23 19.22 -4.24 7.82
N PHE A 24 20.49 -4.44 7.47
CA PHE A 24 21.38 -3.45 6.88
C PHE A 24 21.32 -3.39 5.34
N GLY A 25 20.40 -4.14 4.72
CA GLY A 25 20.18 -4.12 3.28
C GLY A 25 19.77 -2.73 2.77
N ARG A 26 20.01 -2.47 1.48
CA ARG A 26 19.71 -1.18 0.85
C ARG A 26 18.21 -0.84 0.99
N ARG A 27 17.92 0.28 1.65
CA ARG A 27 16.59 0.90 1.68
C ARG A 27 16.48 1.85 0.49
N PHE A 28 15.32 1.92 -0.15
CA PHE A 28 15.12 2.75 -1.35
C PHE A 28 14.67 4.17 -1.03
N GLY A 29 14.06 4.39 0.14
CA GLY A 29 13.49 5.69 0.49
C GLY A 29 13.47 5.95 1.99
N ALA A 30 13.44 7.24 2.33
CA ALA A 30 13.01 7.77 3.62
C ALA A 30 11.53 7.38 3.90
N PRO A 31 10.92 7.77 5.04
CA PRO A 31 9.49 7.59 5.26
C PRO A 31 8.68 8.04 4.04
N ALA A 32 7.77 7.18 3.59
CA ALA A 32 6.98 7.41 2.39
C ALA A 32 5.52 7.68 2.74
N GLN A 33 4.79 8.26 1.80
CA GLN A 33 3.35 8.44 1.85
C GLN A 33 2.72 7.60 0.76
N LEU A 34 1.60 6.96 1.10
CA LEU A 34 0.78 6.20 0.18
C LEU A 34 -0.63 6.76 0.25
N ASP A 35 -1.23 6.99 -0.89
CA ASP A 35 -2.58 7.55 -1.00
C ASP A 35 -3.37 6.77 -2.05
N ALA A 36 -4.68 6.68 -1.83
CA ALA A 36 -5.59 5.90 -2.67
C ALA A 36 -6.77 6.74 -3.15
N PHE A 37 -6.98 6.71 -4.45
CA PHE A 37 -8.13 7.28 -5.14
C PHE A 37 -8.91 6.16 -5.80
N ALA A 38 -10.22 6.22 -5.75
CA ALA A 38 -11.10 5.25 -6.38
C ALA A 38 -12.26 5.97 -7.07
N SER A 39 -12.85 5.32 -8.08
CA SER A 39 -14.06 5.82 -8.74
C SER A 39 -15.24 5.95 -7.77
N ALA A 40 -16.20 6.81 -8.12
CA ALA A 40 -17.41 7.01 -7.33
C ALA A 40 -18.18 5.69 -7.13
N GLY A 41 -18.49 5.37 -5.87
CA GLY A 41 -19.11 4.11 -5.49
C GLY A 41 -18.13 3.08 -4.93
N VAL A 42 -16.83 3.39 -4.88
CA VAL A 42 -15.80 2.56 -4.24
C VAL A 42 -15.09 3.39 -3.17
N ARG A 43 -14.99 2.85 -1.96
CA ARG A 43 -14.32 3.51 -0.83
C ARG A 43 -13.22 2.63 -0.28
N LEU A 44 -12.08 3.24 0.06
CA LEU A 44 -11.08 2.56 0.88
C LEU A 44 -11.61 2.41 2.30
N VAL A 45 -11.56 1.20 2.83
CA VAL A 45 -11.99 0.90 4.21
C VAL A 45 -10.79 0.70 5.12
N GLN A 46 -9.72 0.08 4.62
CA GLN A 46 -8.62 -0.32 5.47
C GLN A 46 -7.30 -0.45 4.69
N TRP A 47 -6.23 0.00 5.33
CA TRP A 47 -4.87 -0.38 4.99
C TRP A 47 -4.39 -1.54 5.88
N LEU A 48 -3.73 -2.52 5.27
CA LEU A 48 -3.17 -3.68 5.94
C LEU A 48 -1.67 -3.78 5.64
N GLY A 49 -0.85 -3.87 6.68
CA GLY A 49 0.60 -3.96 6.58
C GLY A 49 1.33 -2.94 7.47
N PRO A 50 2.65 -2.74 7.27
CA PRO A 50 3.48 -1.89 8.11
C PRO A 50 3.32 -0.41 7.76
N VAL A 51 2.11 0.12 7.95
CA VAL A 51 1.73 1.51 7.67
C VAL A 51 1.03 2.14 8.86
N ASP A 52 1.22 3.45 9.02
CA ASP A 52 0.50 4.25 10.03
C ASP A 52 -0.55 5.10 9.28
N VAL A 53 -1.84 4.88 9.58
CA VAL A 53 -2.94 5.64 8.97
C VAL A 53 -2.84 7.11 9.42
N LEU A 54 -2.88 8.02 8.46
CA LEU A 54 -2.74 9.45 8.76
C LEU A 54 -4.09 10.01 9.20
N GLN A 55 -4.15 10.48 10.44
CA GLN A 55 -5.24 11.35 10.87
C GLN A 55 -5.01 12.77 10.33
N GLN A 56 -6.09 13.51 10.10
CA GLN A 56 -6.05 14.83 9.48
C GLN A 56 -5.13 15.82 10.23
N GLU A 57 -4.99 15.66 11.55
CA GLU A 57 -4.10 16.44 12.42
C GLU A 57 -2.61 16.07 12.27
N SER A 58 -2.31 14.85 11.81
CA SER A 58 -0.95 14.33 11.65
C SER A 58 -0.29 14.70 10.33
N LEU A 59 -1.02 15.37 9.43
CA LEU A 59 -0.53 15.78 8.11
C LEU A 59 0.64 16.78 8.19
N ALA A 60 0.73 17.56 9.27
CA ALA A 60 1.81 18.53 9.49
C ALA A 60 3.15 17.87 9.88
N ALA A 61 3.12 16.67 10.48
CA ALA A 61 4.32 15.93 10.90
C ALA A 61 4.85 14.97 9.82
N CYS A 62 4.19 14.95 8.66
CA CYS A 62 4.51 14.07 7.56
C CYS A 62 5.68 14.60 6.71
N PRO A 63 6.43 13.72 6.02
CA PRO A 63 7.48 14.16 5.09
C PRO A 63 6.90 15.09 4.00
N PRO A 64 7.75 15.92 3.34
CA PRO A 64 7.28 16.86 2.35
C PRO A 64 6.52 16.14 1.23
N SER A 65 5.24 16.49 1.09
CA SER A 65 4.39 16.08 -0.02
C SER A 65 4.38 17.16 -1.08
N ALA A 66 4.41 16.77 -2.36
CA ALA A 66 4.22 17.69 -3.47
C ALA A 66 2.74 18.12 -3.64
N ARG A 67 1.81 17.53 -2.88
CA ARG A 67 0.38 17.75 -3.05
C ARG A 67 -0.39 17.60 -1.72
N PRO A 68 -1.63 18.08 -1.64
CA PRO A 68 -2.50 17.75 -0.52
C PRO A 68 -2.77 16.23 -0.46
N LEU A 69 -2.62 15.64 0.72
CA LEU A 69 -2.95 14.24 0.95
C LEU A 69 -4.47 14.08 1.11
N SER A 70 -5.02 12.99 0.58
CA SER A 70 -6.43 12.66 0.80
C SER A 70 -6.67 12.06 2.19
N ALA A 71 -7.93 11.96 2.60
CA ALA A 71 -8.32 11.27 3.82
C ALA A 71 -7.99 9.76 3.81
N ASN A 72 -7.70 9.19 2.64
CA ASN A 72 -7.33 7.79 2.47
C ASN A 72 -5.81 7.57 2.58
N ALA A 73 -5.03 8.61 2.88
CA ALA A 73 -3.58 8.50 2.92
C ALA A 73 -3.08 7.75 4.18
N CYS A 74 -1.99 7.03 4.01
CA CYS A 74 -1.21 6.44 5.11
C CYS A 74 0.28 6.75 4.93
N SER A 75 1.02 6.65 6.02
CA SER A 75 2.47 6.76 6.01
C SER A 75 3.13 5.39 6.11
N VAL A 76 4.29 5.25 5.47
CA VAL A 76 5.15 4.07 5.50
C VAL A 76 6.42 4.49 6.26
N PRO A 77 6.43 4.39 7.60
CA PRO A 77 7.48 4.97 8.44
C PRO A 77 8.82 4.23 8.29
N ALA A 78 8.80 2.94 7.97
CA ALA A 78 10.00 2.12 7.81
C ALA A 78 10.78 2.40 6.51
N GLY A 79 10.24 3.28 5.66
CA GLY A 79 10.73 3.55 4.32
C GLY A 79 10.40 2.43 3.32
N LEU A 80 10.50 2.73 2.03
CA LEU A 80 10.21 1.77 0.98
C LEU A 80 11.36 0.77 0.81
N GLN A 81 11.00 -0.52 0.72
CA GLN A 81 11.92 -1.63 0.52
C GLN A 81 11.34 -2.60 -0.50
N VAL A 82 12.20 -3.18 -1.34
CA VAL A 82 11.79 -4.24 -2.27
C VAL A 82 11.33 -5.47 -1.48
N GLY A 83 10.24 -6.10 -1.94
CA GLY A 83 9.66 -7.27 -1.27
C GLY A 83 8.76 -6.95 -0.08
N ARG A 84 8.56 -5.67 0.27
CA ARG A 84 7.51 -5.25 1.21
C ARG A 84 6.27 -4.83 0.43
N GLY A 85 5.11 -5.25 0.93
CA GLY A 85 3.80 -4.92 0.36
C GLY A 85 2.87 -4.34 1.41
N VAL A 86 1.88 -3.62 0.93
CA VAL A 86 0.74 -3.13 1.70
C VAL A 86 -0.50 -3.59 0.94
N ALA A 87 -1.51 -4.08 1.67
CA ALA A 87 -2.80 -4.41 1.11
C ALA A 87 -3.80 -3.29 1.41
N ALA A 88 -4.70 -3.05 0.47
CA ALA A 88 -5.73 -2.03 0.55
C ALA A 88 -7.08 -2.71 0.35
N ARG A 89 -7.96 -2.60 1.34
CA ARG A 89 -9.31 -3.14 1.27
C ARG A 89 -10.27 -2.04 0.83
N PHE A 90 -10.94 -2.30 -0.29
CA PHE A 90 -11.98 -1.43 -0.83
C PHE A 90 -13.35 -2.09 -0.65
N GLU A 91 -14.36 -1.25 -0.53
CA GLU A 91 -15.77 -1.64 -0.44
C GLU A 91 -16.58 -0.87 -1.45
N LEU A 92 -17.59 -1.53 -2.01
CA LEU A 92 -18.59 -0.89 -2.85
C LEU A 92 -19.61 -0.18 -1.96
N THR A 93 -19.74 1.13 -2.10
CA THR A 93 -20.68 1.93 -1.29
C THR A 93 -22.06 2.04 -1.92
N ARG A 94 -22.21 1.56 -3.15
CA ARG A 94 -23.46 1.51 -3.92
C ARG A 94 -23.34 0.42 -4.97
N ASP A 95 -24.48 -0.02 -5.47
CA ASP A 95 -24.53 -0.88 -6.64
C ASP A 95 -24.01 -0.12 -7.86
N ILE A 96 -23.15 -0.77 -8.63
CA ILE A 96 -22.55 -0.21 -9.85
C ILE A 96 -23.11 -1.04 -11.02
N ASP A 97 -23.94 -0.41 -11.85
CA ASP A 97 -24.45 -1.05 -13.06
C ASP A 97 -23.37 -1.05 -14.14
N GLU A 98 -23.07 -2.22 -14.69
CA GLU A 98 -22.14 -2.41 -15.80
C GLU A 98 -22.51 -1.57 -17.02
N LYS A 99 -23.82 -1.34 -17.27
CA LYS A 99 -24.30 -0.55 -18.41
C LYS A 99 -23.92 0.93 -18.30
N GLU A 100 -23.95 1.47 -17.10
CA GLU A 100 -23.63 2.88 -16.84
C GLU A 100 -22.14 3.07 -16.58
N THR A 101 -21.53 2.15 -15.82
CA THR A 101 -20.13 2.22 -15.40
C THR A 101 -19.47 0.84 -15.60
N PRO A 102 -18.97 0.54 -16.80
CA PRO A 102 -18.40 -0.78 -17.10
C PRO A 102 -17.03 -1.01 -16.43
N PHE A 103 -16.38 0.05 -15.94
CA PHE A 103 -15.09 -0.04 -15.28
C PHE A 103 -14.99 0.85 -14.06
N VAL A 104 -14.35 0.32 -13.02
CA VAL A 104 -13.90 1.07 -11.85
C VAL A 104 -12.40 1.29 -11.94
N TYR A 105 -11.95 2.47 -11.57
CA TYR A 105 -10.54 2.81 -11.49
C TYR A 105 -10.10 2.95 -10.05
N ILE A 106 -8.93 2.38 -9.74
CA ILE A 106 -8.23 2.58 -8.48
C ILE A 106 -6.85 3.14 -8.82
N GLN A 107 -6.49 4.27 -8.24
CA GLN A 107 -5.19 4.89 -8.40
C GLN A 107 -4.48 4.96 -7.05
N LEU A 108 -3.30 4.36 -7.01
CA LEU A 108 -2.41 4.41 -5.86
C LEU A 108 -1.26 5.35 -6.17
N VAL A 109 -1.03 6.31 -5.27
CA VAL A 109 0.04 7.29 -5.37
C VAL A 109 0.99 7.10 -4.22
N VAL A 110 2.24 6.75 -4.53
CA VAL A 110 3.34 6.62 -3.56
C VAL A 110 4.26 7.81 -3.72
N GLN A 111 4.54 8.51 -2.64
CA GLN A 111 5.49 9.63 -2.60
C GLN A 111 6.59 9.34 -1.58
N TYR A 112 7.84 9.56 -1.97
CA TYR A 112 8.99 9.32 -1.10
C TYR A 112 10.17 10.17 -1.53
N VAL A 113 11.09 10.43 -0.60
CA VAL A 113 12.39 11.01 -0.92
C VAL A 113 13.35 9.88 -1.24
N GLU A 114 13.90 9.88 -2.46
CA GLU A 114 14.91 8.93 -2.90
C GLU A 114 16.23 9.20 -2.18
N LEU A 115 16.78 8.21 -1.49
CA LEU A 115 17.96 8.40 -0.64
C LEU A 115 19.24 8.72 -1.41
N VAL A 116 19.33 8.31 -2.69
CA VAL A 116 20.52 8.53 -3.52
C VAL A 116 20.57 9.94 -4.07
N THR A 117 19.44 10.44 -4.57
CA THR A 117 19.36 11.73 -5.26
C THR A 117 18.84 12.86 -4.38
N GLY A 118 18.25 12.53 -3.22
CA GLY A 118 17.55 13.48 -2.36
C GLY A 118 16.27 14.04 -2.98
N ARG A 119 15.85 13.54 -4.14
CA ARG A 119 14.69 14.07 -4.86
C ARG A 119 13.39 13.48 -4.32
N LEU A 120 12.36 14.30 -4.31
CA LEU A 120 11.00 13.84 -4.11
C LEU A 120 10.54 13.09 -5.36
N VAL A 121 10.20 11.81 -5.19
CA VAL A 121 9.72 10.93 -6.25
C VAL A 121 8.25 10.60 -5.98
N GLN A 122 7.44 10.72 -7.03
CA GLN A 122 6.05 10.28 -7.03
C GLN A 122 5.88 9.13 -8.03
N ARG A 123 5.33 8.02 -7.57
CA ARG A 123 4.95 6.88 -8.41
C ARG A 123 3.44 6.73 -8.37
N VAL A 124 2.83 6.70 -9.54
CA VAL A 124 1.38 6.56 -9.71
C VAL A 124 1.11 5.23 -10.39
N THR A 125 0.29 4.39 -9.76
CA THR A 125 -0.18 3.13 -10.34
C THR A 125 -1.68 3.17 -10.45
N THR A 126 -2.19 3.08 -11.66
CA THR A 126 -3.64 3.03 -11.91
C THR A 126 -4.02 1.61 -12.33
N ARG A 127 -5.08 1.08 -11.72
CA ARG A 127 -5.70 -0.19 -12.08
C ARG A 127 -7.14 0.06 -12.53
N ARG A 128 -7.48 -0.57 -13.64
CA ARG A 128 -8.83 -0.62 -14.21
C ARG A 128 -9.41 -2.00 -13.93
N LEU A 129 -10.57 -2.04 -13.28
CA LEU A 129 -11.27 -3.26 -12.90
C LEU A 129 -12.60 -3.31 -13.66
N PRO A 130 -12.91 -4.40 -14.38
CA PRO A 130 -14.21 -4.56 -15.01
C PRO A 130 -15.29 -4.75 -13.95
N VAL A 131 -16.44 -4.11 -14.16
CA VAL A 131 -17.67 -4.44 -13.44
C VAL A 131 -18.29 -5.66 -14.13
N VAL A 132 -18.74 -6.62 -13.33
CA VAL A 132 -19.30 -7.88 -13.84
C VAL A 132 -20.73 -8.03 -13.36
N ALA A 133 -21.63 -8.41 -14.27
CA ALA A 133 -23.04 -8.63 -13.95
C ALA A 133 -23.31 -10.01 -13.31
N THR A 134 -22.40 -10.99 -13.48
CA THR A 134 -22.65 -12.37 -13.05
C THR A 134 -21.63 -12.90 -12.03
N ALA A 135 -22.11 -13.75 -11.12
CA ALA A 135 -21.26 -14.41 -10.12
C ALA A 135 -20.21 -15.33 -10.77
N THR A 136 -20.53 -15.96 -11.90
CA THR A 136 -19.60 -16.84 -12.63
C THR A 136 -18.40 -16.07 -13.18
N GLU A 137 -18.62 -14.88 -13.75
CA GLU A 137 -17.56 -14.01 -14.23
C GLU A 137 -16.72 -13.46 -13.08
N TYR A 138 -17.38 -13.11 -11.98
CA TYR A 138 -16.70 -12.70 -10.75
C TYR A 138 -15.71 -13.77 -10.29
N VAL A 139 -16.16 -15.01 -10.07
CA VAL A 139 -15.30 -16.11 -9.58
C VAL A 139 -14.11 -16.38 -10.50
N ARG A 140 -14.30 -16.26 -11.83
CA ARG A 140 -13.20 -16.41 -12.81
C ARG A 140 -12.16 -15.29 -12.72
N SER A 141 -12.57 -14.10 -12.28
CA SER A 141 -11.69 -12.93 -12.14
C SER A 141 -10.90 -12.92 -10.83
N VAL A 142 -11.31 -13.73 -9.84
CA VAL A 142 -10.66 -13.78 -8.52
C VAL A 142 -9.25 -14.36 -8.64
N ASN A 143 -8.27 -13.65 -8.09
CA ASN A 143 -6.93 -14.18 -7.90
C ASN A 143 -6.87 -14.92 -6.55
N PRO A 144 -6.85 -16.27 -6.54
CA PRO A 144 -6.91 -17.04 -5.30
C PRO A 144 -5.67 -16.84 -4.43
N MET A 145 -4.50 -16.61 -5.02
CA MET A 145 -3.26 -16.36 -4.28
C MET A 145 -3.30 -15.03 -3.55
N ALA A 146 -3.79 -13.98 -4.22
CA ALA A 146 -3.95 -12.68 -3.59
C ALA A 146 -5.04 -12.70 -2.51
N ALA A 147 -6.15 -13.41 -2.75
CA ALA A 147 -7.22 -13.57 -1.77
C ALA A 147 -6.73 -14.28 -0.50
N ALA A 148 -5.97 -15.37 -0.62
CA ALA A 148 -5.45 -16.11 0.53
C ALA A 148 -4.50 -15.30 1.44
N VAL A 149 -3.82 -14.29 0.89
CA VAL A 149 -2.89 -13.43 1.66
C VAL A 149 -3.63 -12.30 2.39
N VAL A 150 -4.80 -11.91 1.90
CA VAL A 150 -5.54 -10.72 2.37
C VAL A 150 -6.83 -11.07 3.13
N ALA A 151 -7.28 -12.33 3.05
CA ALA A 151 -8.47 -12.86 3.72
C ALA A 151 -8.36 -12.85 5.26
#